data_AF-A0A958GJ21-F1
#
_entry.id   AF-A0A958GJ21-F1
#
_cell.length_a   1.000
_cell.length_b   1.000
_cell.length_c   1.000
_cell.angle_alpha   90.00
_cell.angle_beta   90.00
_cell.angle_gamma   90.00
#
_symmetry.space_group_name_H-M   'P 1'
#
loop_
_entity.id
_entity.type
_entity.pdbx_description
1 polymer ?
#
loop_
_entity_poly.entity_id
_entity_poly.type
_entity_poly.pdbx_seq_one_letter_code
_entity_poly.pdbx_strand_id
1 'polypeptide(L)'
;DPWLPPPEDDINMYDGWSFGLIRSEVGHSMVERAVQSGALVRRPITREEAMQCNHQMSTEKRWRAFRVIETHRRQGKSIPNYGRVAHHFPRHGGLQFIETEFHMLSHIGCFLPQVRGKILWFFLRSGGYYLLWLNSLRRRLKIGLRDTLAYIRRKLFGRKDLDGALVEK
;
A
#
# COMPACT_ATOMS: atom_id res chain seq x y z
N ASP A 1 -5.27 -6.18 8.05
CA ASP A 1 -4.88 -5.77 6.68
C ASP A 1 -3.54 -5.01 6.74
N PRO A 2 -2.48 -5.38 5.98
CA PRO A 2 -1.22 -4.63 5.95
C PRO A 2 -1.35 -3.18 5.46
N TRP A 3 -2.49 -2.85 4.86
CA TRP A 3 -2.81 -1.54 4.30
C TRP A 3 -3.52 -0.61 5.28
N LEU A 4 -3.96 -1.15 6.42
CA LEU A 4 -4.54 -0.41 7.54
C LEU A 4 -3.48 -0.13 8.61
N PRO A 5 -3.67 0.92 9.43
CA PRO A 5 -2.78 1.15 10.55
C PRO A 5 -2.88 -0.03 11.53
N PRO A 6 -1.85 -0.25 12.37
CA PRO A 6 -1.96 -1.22 13.44
C PRO A 6 -3.24 -0.98 14.26
N PRO A 7 -4.07 -2.01 14.51
CA PRO A 7 -5.33 -1.83 15.21
C PRO A 7 -5.11 -1.25 16.61
N GLU A 8 -6.06 -0.43 17.08
CA GLU A 8 -6.16 -0.08 18.49
C GLU A 8 -6.57 -1.29 19.33
N ASP A 9 -6.32 -1.22 20.64
CA ASP A 9 -6.50 -2.36 21.55
C ASP A 9 -7.96 -2.86 21.60
N ASP A 10 -8.93 -2.00 21.25
CA ASP A 10 -10.37 -2.28 21.17
C ASP A 10 -10.85 -2.67 19.75
N ILE A 11 -9.97 -2.65 18.73
CA ILE A 11 -10.35 -2.91 17.34
C ILE A 11 -9.93 -4.30 16.92
N ASN A 12 -10.92 -5.16 16.63
CA ASN A 12 -10.68 -6.40 15.93
C ASN A 12 -10.77 -6.19 14.40
N MET A 13 -9.63 -6.30 13.71
CA MET A 13 -9.54 -6.13 12.25
C MET A 13 -10.33 -7.16 11.45
N TYR A 14 -10.73 -8.28 12.05
CA TYR A 14 -11.57 -9.29 11.39
C TYR A 14 -13.04 -8.87 11.27
N ASP A 15 -13.45 -7.79 11.93
CA ASP A 15 -14.84 -7.30 11.92
C ASP A 15 -15.19 -6.47 10.67
N GLY A 16 -14.27 -6.38 9.69
CA GLY A 16 -14.55 -5.74 8.40
C GLY A 16 -14.26 -4.24 8.33
N TRP A 17 -13.22 -3.77 9.05
CA TRP A 17 -12.81 -2.37 9.02
C TRP A 17 -12.25 -1.93 7.66
N SER A 18 -12.51 -0.68 7.29
CA SER A 18 -12.06 -0.07 6.03
C SER A 18 -11.35 1.26 6.26
N PHE A 19 -10.36 1.57 5.42
CA PHE A 19 -9.70 2.88 5.42
C PHE A 19 -10.54 3.89 4.63
N GLY A 20 -10.91 5.00 5.28
CA GLY A 20 -11.60 6.12 4.65
C GLY A 20 -10.70 7.35 4.55
N LEU A 21 -10.53 7.89 3.34
CA LEU A 21 -9.88 9.20 3.12
C LEU A 21 -10.91 10.20 2.62
N ILE A 22 -11.28 11.13 3.49
CA ILE A 22 -12.17 12.24 3.16
C ILE A 22 -11.33 13.34 2.50
N ARG A 23 -11.76 13.80 1.32
CA ARG A 23 -10.99 14.77 0.51
C ARG A 23 -11.69 16.12 0.32
N SER A 24 -12.98 16.20 0.60
CA SER A 24 -13.80 17.38 0.34
C SER A 24 -14.66 17.72 1.55
N GLU A 25 -15.04 18.99 1.68
CA GLU A 25 -15.95 19.48 2.72
C GLU A 25 -17.31 18.78 2.64
N VAL A 26 -17.83 18.59 1.43
CA VAL A 26 -19.08 17.84 1.21
C VAL A 26 -18.93 16.42 1.76
N GLY A 27 -17.83 15.72 1.44
CA GLY A 27 -17.57 14.37 1.95
C GLY A 27 -17.46 14.34 3.47
N HIS A 28 -16.83 15.35 4.06
CA HIS A 28 -16.74 15.49 5.51
C HIS A 28 -18.12 15.63 6.14
N SER A 29 -18.96 16.53 5.62
CA SER A 29 -20.33 16.73 6.11
C SER A 29 -21.21 15.48 6.03
N MET A 30 -21.00 14.63 5.03
CA MET A 30 -21.75 13.38 4.86
C MET A 30 -21.31 12.33 5.88
N VAL A 31 -20.00 12.22 6.11
CA VAL A 31 -19.46 11.30 7.12
C VAL A 31 -19.90 11.71 8.52
N GLU A 32 -19.85 13.01 8.87
CA GLU A 32 -20.34 13.47 10.18
C GLU A 32 -21.81 13.12 10.39
N ARG A 33 -22.67 13.35 9.39
CA ARG A 33 -24.10 12.98 9.46
C ARG A 33 -24.29 11.48 9.66
N ALA A 34 -23.54 10.64 8.94
CA ALA A 34 -23.63 9.19 9.08
C ALA A 34 -23.16 8.70 10.46
N VAL A 35 -22.15 9.35 11.05
CA VAL A 35 -21.69 9.06 12.42
C VAL A 35 -22.75 9.48 13.44
N GLN A 36 -23.31 10.68 13.30
CA GLN A 36 -24.36 11.20 14.18
C GLN A 36 -25.63 10.35 14.14
N SER A 37 -25.99 9.81 12.97
CA SER A 37 -27.14 8.91 12.82
C SER A 37 -26.86 7.47 13.27
N GLY A 38 -25.65 7.16 13.75
CA GLY A 38 -25.25 5.80 14.14
C GLY A 38 -25.07 4.83 12.96
N ALA A 39 -25.12 5.31 11.72
CA ALA A 39 -24.97 4.47 10.53
C ALA A 39 -23.51 4.12 10.22
N LEU A 40 -22.56 4.89 10.78
CA LEU A 40 -21.13 4.67 10.59
C LEU A 40 -20.39 4.78 11.93
N VAL A 41 -19.65 3.73 12.29
CA VAL A 41 -18.63 3.79 13.33
C VAL A 41 -17.31 4.17 12.68
N ARG A 42 -16.63 5.20 13.22
CA ARG A 42 -15.31 5.60 12.75
C ARG A 42 -14.30 5.63 13.88
N ARG A 43 -13.04 5.43 13.51
CA ARG A 43 -11.88 5.65 14.37
C ARG A 43 -10.94 6.62 13.67
N PRO A 44 -10.58 7.74 14.32
CA PRO A 44 -9.64 8.69 13.72
C PRO A 44 -8.27 8.03 13.58
N ILE A 45 -7.58 8.40 12.51
CA ILE A 45 -6.20 7.96 12.24
C ILE A 45 -5.33 9.20 12.14
N THR A 46 -4.10 9.11 12.64
CA THR A 46 -3.16 10.22 12.52
C THR A 46 -2.74 10.39 11.07
N ARG A 47 -2.29 11.59 10.71
CA ARG A 47 -1.76 11.81 9.35
C ARG A 47 -0.52 10.96 9.09
N GLU A 48 0.33 10.76 10.10
CA GLU A 48 1.50 9.88 9.98
C GLU A 48 1.08 8.44 9.69
N GLU A 49 0.12 7.91 10.45
CA GLU A 49 -0.45 6.58 10.23
C GLU A 49 -1.04 6.48 8.83
N ALA A 50 -1.85 7.46 8.41
CA ALA A 50 -2.48 7.48 7.10
C ALA A 50 -1.46 7.52 5.94
N MET A 51 -0.34 8.22 6.12
CA MET A 51 0.74 8.30 5.13
C MET A 51 1.55 7.02 5.05
N GLN A 52 1.76 6.32 6.17
CA GLN A 52 2.43 5.02 6.20
C GLN A 52 1.54 3.91 5.65
N CYS A 53 0.23 4.00 5.92
CA CYS A 53 -0.79 3.16 5.31
C CYS A 53 -0.75 3.33 3.79
N ASN A 54 -0.78 2.22 3.06
CA ASN A 54 -0.73 2.22 1.59
C ASN A 54 0.54 2.81 0.95
N HIS A 55 1.55 3.28 1.69
CA HIS A 55 2.73 3.88 1.07
C HIS A 55 3.38 2.93 0.06
N GLN A 56 3.66 1.70 0.48
CA GLN A 56 4.32 0.68 -0.36
C GLN A 56 3.52 0.40 -1.64
N MET A 57 2.21 0.14 -1.52
CA MET A 57 1.36 -0.11 -2.69
C MET A 57 1.24 1.12 -3.59
N SER A 58 1.09 2.31 -3.01
CA SER A 58 0.99 3.55 -3.76
C SER A 58 2.27 3.81 -4.57
N THR A 59 3.43 3.55 -3.96
CA THR A 59 4.74 3.67 -4.58
C THR A 59 4.90 2.64 -5.70
N GLU A 60 4.65 1.36 -5.44
CA GLU A 60 4.69 0.30 -6.46
C GLU A 60 3.77 0.61 -7.65
N LYS A 61 2.53 1.02 -7.39
CA LYS A 61 1.55 1.37 -8.44
C LYS A 61 2.02 2.57 -9.27
N ARG A 62 2.56 3.61 -8.63
CA ARG A 62 3.11 4.79 -9.31
C ARG A 62 4.31 4.43 -10.18
N TRP A 63 5.25 3.64 -9.67
CA TRP A 63 6.43 3.19 -10.42
C TRP A 63 6.05 2.30 -11.60
N ARG A 64 5.11 1.37 -11.42
CA ARG A 64 4.58 0.54 -12.52
C ARG A 64 3.90 1.40 -13.59
N ALA A 65 3.07 2.37 -13.19
CA ALA A 65 2.42 3.29 -14.13
C ALA A 65 3.44 4.15 -14.89
N PHE A 66 4.44 4.70 -14.18
CA PHE A 66 5.54 5.46 -14.78
C PHE A 66 6.25 4.66 -15.87
N ARG A 67 6.59 3.39 -15.61
CA ARG A 67 7.22 2.51 -16.60
C ARG A 67 6.35 2.27 -17.82
N VAL A 68 5.06 2.01 -17.65
CA VAL A 68 4.13 1.81 -18.77
C VAL A 68 4.04 3.08 -19.62
N ILE A 69 3.93 4.24 -18.98
CA ILE A 69 3.91 5.54 -19.65
C ILE A 69 5.20 5.76 -20.45
N GLU A 70 6.36 5.49 -19.85
CA GLU A 70 7.66 5.60 -20.54
C GLU A 70 7.78 4.66 -21.74
N THR A 71 7.33 3.41 -21.61
CA THR A 71 7.30 2.46 -22.73
C THR A 71 6.41 2.96 -23.86
N HIS A 72 5.21 3.45 -23.55
CA HIS A 72 4.31 4.03 -24.55
C HIS A 72 4.92 5.26 -25.22
N ARG A 73 5.66 6.09 -24.46
CA ARG A 73 6.35 7.28 -24.98
C ARG A 73 7.39 6.88 -26.02
N ARG A 74 8.21 5.86 -25.72
CA ARG A 74 9.23 5.32 -26.62
C ARG A 74 8.64 4.68 -27.88
N GLN A 75 7.42 4.15 -27.77
CA GLN A 75 6.66 3.62 -28.91
C GLN A 75 5.99 4.72 -29.76
N GLY A 76 6.16 6.00 -29.43
CA GLY A 76 5.52 7.11 -30.14
C GLY A 76 4.02 7.24 -29.87
N LYS A 77 3.48 6.56 -28.84
CA LYS A 77 2.06 6.66 -28.48
C LYS A 77 1.78 7.98 -27.77
N SER A 78 0.60 8.55 -28.03
CA SER A 78 0.12 9.75 -27.35
C SER A 78 -0.06 9.48 -25.84
N ILE A 79 0.50 10.35 -25.00
CA ILE A 79 0.37 10.29 -23.55
C ILE A 79 -0.30 11.59 -23.08
N PRO A 80 -1.27 11.52 -22.14
CA PRO A 80 -1.86 12.71 -21.54
C PRO A 80 -0.81 13.64 -20.94
N ASN A 81 -0.98 14.95 -21.12
CA ASN A 81 -0.14 15.93 -20.45
C ASN A 81 -0.56 16.05 -18.98
N TYR A 82 0.26 15.52 -18.06
CA TYR A 82 0.00 15.57 -16.62
C TYR A 82 0.38 16.91 -15.97
N GLY A 83 0.82 17.91 -16.75
CA GLY A 83 1.11 19.27 -16.30
C GLY A 83 2.08 19.31 -15.11
N ARG A 84 1.79 20.19 -14.13
CA ARG A 84 2.63 20.38 -12.92
C ARG A 84 2.74 19.12 -12.05
N VAL A 85 1.79 18.18 -12.16
CA VAL A 85 1.79 16.95 -11.35
C VAL A 85 2.89 15.97 -11.82
N ALA A 86 3.37 16.11 -13.05
CA ALA A 86 4.46 15.29 -13.58
C ALA A 86 5.77 15.43 -12.79
N HIS A 87 5.99 16.55 -12.08
CA HIS A 87 7.19 16.74 -11.25
C HIS A 87 7.25 15.78 -10.04
N HIS A 88 6.09 15.26 -9.60
CA HIS A 88 5.98 14.26 -8.54
C HIS A 88 6.08 12.83 -9.06
N PHE A 89 6.24 12.64 -10.38
CA PHE A 89 6.41 11.31 -10.92
C PHE A 89 7.80 10.76 -10.56
N PRO A 90 7.91 9.43 -10.44
CA PRO A 90 9.21 8.78 -10.35
C PRO A 90 10.13 9.25 -11.48
N ARG A 91 11.43 9.39 -11.19
CA ARG A 91 12.46 9.75 -12.17
C ARG A 91 13.35 8.54 -12.46
N HIS A 92 13.98 8.51 -13.63
CA HIS A 92 14.97 7.49 -13.97
C HIS A 92 16.21 7.66 -13.09
N GLY A 93 16.28 6.95 -11.97
CA GLY A 93 17.41 6.98 -11.05
C GLY A 93 17.10 6.44 -9.65
N GLY A 94 18.17 6.11 -8.92
CA GLY A 94 18.11 5.64 -7.54
C GLY A 94 17.82 4.13 -7.38
N LEU A 95 17.93 3.65 -6.15
CA LEU A 95 17.73 2.23 -5.81
C LEU A 95 16.33 1.73 -6.19
N GLN A 96 15.32 2.56 -6.01
CA GLN A 96 13.93 2.16 -6.27
C GLN A 96 13.61 2.01 -7.76
N PHE A 97 14.35 2.71 -8.63
CA PHE A 97 14.29 2.47 -10.08
C PHE A 97 14.81 1.07 -10.41
N ILE A 98 15.99 0.70 -9.89
CA ILE A 98 16.59 -0.64 -10.09
C ILE A 98 15.67 -1.74 -9.57
N GLU A 99 15.11 -1.55 -8.38
CA GLU A 99 14.17 -2.48 -7.76
C GLU A 99 12.92 -2.66 -8.64
N THR A 100 12.38 -1.56 -9.17
CA THR A 100 11.25 -1.59 -10.11
C THR A 100 11.61 -2.29 -11.42
N GLU A 101 12.78 -2.05 -11.99
CA GLU A 101 13.25 -2.75 -13.19
C GLU A 101 13.36 -4.25 -12.95
N PHE A 102 13.91 -4.68 -11.81
CA PHE A 102 14.01 -6.09 -11.45
C PHE A 102 12.63 -6.75 -11.32
N HIS A 103 11.69 -6.09 -10.65
CA HIS A 103 10.30 -6.55 -10.56
C HIS A 103 9.64 -6.63 -11.94
N MET A 104 9.93 -5.70 -12.85
CA MET A 104 9.42 -5.73 -14.23
C MET A 104 10.10 -6.80 -15.09
N LEU A 105 11.40 -7.04 -14.94
CA LEU A 105 12.13 -8.12 -15.60
C LEU A 105 11.54 -9.49 -15.24
N SER A 106 11.13 -9.68 -13.98
CA SER A 106 10.42 -10.89 -13.57
C SER A 106 9.09 -11.10 -14.33
N HIS A 107 8.45 -10.01 -14.78
CA HIS A 107 7.25 -10.06 -15.62
C HIS A 107 7.53 -10.35 -17.10
N ILE A 108 8.75 -10.11 -17.60
CA ILE A 108 9.10 -10.42 -19.00
C ILE A 108 8.98 -11.92 -19.28
N GLY A 109 9.31 -12.77 -18.30
CA GLY A 109 9.12 -14.22 -18.39
C GLY A 109 7.67 -14.64 -18.65
N CYS A 110 6.69 -13.80 -18.31
CA CYS A 110 5.27 -14.04 -18.59
C CYS A 110 4.89 -13.79 -20.06
N PHE A 111 5.66 -12.98 -20.79
CA PHE A 111 5.37 -12.61 -22.20
C PHE A 111 6.08 -13.51 -23.22
N LEU A 112 7.08 -14.29 -22.79
CA LEU A 112 7.77 -15.27 -23.64
C LEU A 112 7.08 -16.63 -23.53
N PRO A 113 6.43 -17.18 -24.57
CA PRO A 113 5.60 -18.39 -24.47
C PRO A 113 6.33 -19.61 -23.89
N GLN A 114 7.59 -19.80 -24.29
CA GLN A 114 8.43 -20.93 -23.86
C GLN A 114 8.84 -20.82 -22.38
N VAL A 115 9.05 -19.60 -21.88
CA VAL A 115 9.42 -19.33 -20.49
C VAL A 115 8.18 -19.34 -19.60
N ARG A 116 7.07 -18.77 -20.07
CA ARG A 116 5.77 -18.75 -19.40
C ARG A 116 5.31 -20.15 -19.00
N GLY A 117 5.44 -21.13 -19.89
CA GLY A 117 5.07 -22.53 -19.60
C GLY A 117 5.89 -23.11 -18.44
N LYS A 118 7.21 -22.88 -18.43
CA LYS A 118 8.10 -23.34 -17.36
C LYS A 118 7.82 -22.67 -16.02
N ILE A 119 7.58 -21.35 -16.04
CA ILE A 119 7.21 -20.57 -14.85
C ILE A 119 5.88 -21.07 -14.28
N LEU A 120 4.84 -21.19 -15.11
CA LEU A 120 3.54 -21.70 -14.68
C LEU A 120 3.64 -23.11 -14.11
N TRP A 121 4.39 -24.00 -14.78
CA TRP A 121 4.62 -25.35 -14.30
C TRP A 121 5.30 -25.39 -12.92
N PHE A 122 6.28 -24.51 -12.68
CA PHE A 122 6.89 -24.37 -11.37
C PHE A 122 5.86 -23.88 -10.33
N PHE A 123 5.07 -22.86 -10.66
CA PHE A 123 4.05 -22.31 -9.76
C PHE A 123 2.92 -23.28 -9.43
N LEU A 124 2.57 -24.18 -10.36
CA LEU A 124 1.55 -25.21 -10.17
C LEU A 124 2.07 -26.47 -9.43
N ARG A 125 3.39 -26.56 -9.19
CA ARG A 125 4.01 -27.65 -8.43
C ARG A 125 4.30 -27.25 -6.98
N SER A 126 4.88 -28.17 -6.23
CA SER A 126 5.36 -27.96 -4.86
C SER A 126 6.25 -26.72 -4.72
N GLY A 127 7.11 -26.43 -5.71
CA GLY A 127 7.96 -25.23 -5.70
C GLY A 127 7.18 -23.92 -5.60
N GLY A 128 6.10 -23.77 -6.39
CA GLY A 128 5.18 -22.64 -6.30
C GLY A 128 4.48 -22.54 -4.94
N TYR A 129 4.01 -23.68 -4.43
CA TYR A 129 3.38 -23.74 -3.12
C TYR A 129 4.32 -23.27 -2.01
N TYR A 130 5.58 -23.73 -2.01
CA TYR A 130 6.60 -23.27 -1.06
C TYR A 130 6.88 -21.78 -1.18
N LEU A 131 6.98 -21.21 -2.39
CA LEU A 131 7.15 -19.77 -2.57
C LEU A 131 5.96 -18.97 -2.03
N LEU A 132 4.73 -19.40 -2.31
CA LEU A 132 3.52 -18.75 -1.80
C LEU A 132 3.44 -18.85 -0.28
N TRP A 133 3.78 -20.00 0.28
CA TRP A 133 3.84 -20.24 1.72
C TRP A 133 4.91 -19.35 2.39
N LEU A 134 6.13 -19.29 1.85
CA LEU A 134 7.20 -18.42 2.34
C LEU A 134 6.79 -16.93 2.27
N ASN A 135 6.14 -16.51 1.19
CA ASN A 135 5.65 -15.14 1.08
C ASN A 135 4.51 -14.85 2.09
N SER A 136 3.63 -15.83 2.35
CA SER A 136 2.60 -15.74 3.38
C SER A 136 3.23 -15.62 4.78
N LEU A 137 4.23 -16.45 5.09
CA LEU A 137 4.97 -16.42 6.35
C LEU A 137 5.68 -15.07 6.52
N ARG A 138 6.40 -14.59 5.50
CA ARG A 138 7.04 -13.28 5.48
C ARG A 138 6.05 -12.15 5.77
N ARG A 139 4.86 -12.19 5.15
CA ARG A 139 3.80 -11.19 5.38
C ARG A 139 3.28 -11.24 6.81
N ARG A 140 3.01 -12.44 7.36
CA ARG A 140 2.57 -12.61 8.75
C ARG A 140 3.62 -12.09 9.73
N LEU A 141 4.89 -12.43 9.54
CA LEU A 141 5.99 -11.94 10.39
C LEU A 141 6.09 -10.41 10.34
N LYS A 142 6.04 -9.82 9.13
CA LYS A 142 6.09 -8.37 8.97
C LYS A 142 4.93 -7.67 9.68
N ILE A 143 3.70 -8.19 9.54
CA ILE A 143 2.51 -7.64 10.20
C ILE A 143 2.64 -7.81 11.72
N GLY A 144 3.02 -9.00 12.19
CA GLY A 144 3.18 -9.27 13.62
C GLY A 144 4.22 -8.35 14.27
N LEU A 145 5.39 -8.18 13.65
CA LEU A 145 6.42 -7.26 14.13
C LEU A 145 5.92 -5.82 14.15
N ARG A 146 5.27 -5.35 13.07
CA ARG A 146 4.69 -4.01 13.00
C ARG A 146 3.69 -3.78 14.12
N ASP A 147 2.75 -4.69 14.30
CA ASP A 147 1.66 -4.55 15.27
C ASP A 147 2.19 -4.64 16.71
N THR A 148 3.16 -5.53 16.96
CA THR A 148 3.84 -5.65 18.27
C THR A 148 4.62 -4.37 18.62
N LEU A 149 5.40 -3.85 17.67
CA LEU A 149 6.16 -2.61 17.87
C LEU A 149 5.23 -1.42 18.10
N ALA A 150 4.13 -1.32 17.35
CA ALA A 150 3.14 -0.27 17.53
C ALA A 150 2.43 -0.37 18.89
N TYR A 151 2.10 -1.59 19.33
CA TYR A 151 1.55 -1.83 20.66
C TYR A 151 2.50 -1.38 21.78
N ILE A 152 3.76 -1.83 21.73
CA ILE A 152 4.79 -1.46 22.71
C ILE A 152 4.98 0.06 22.73
N ARG A 153 5.11 0.69 21.55
CA ARG A 153 5.31 2.13 21.43
C ARG A 153 4.14 2.92 22.02
N ARG A 154 2.90 2.50 21.76
CA ARG A 154 1.69 3.13 22.33
C ARG A 154 1.64 2.99 23.85
N LYS A 155 2.02 1.83 24.40
CA LYS A 155 2.08 1.63 25.86
C LYS A 155 3.14 2.48 26.54
N LEU A 156 4.29 2.70 25.90
CA LEU A 156 5.41 3.44 26.48
C LEU A 156 5.30 4.96 26.32
N PHE A 157 4.79 5.43 25.18
CA PHE A 157 4.85 6.85 24.81
C PHE A 157 3.50 7.48 24.46
N GLY A 158 2.40 6.73 24.55
CA GLY A 158 1.09 7.15 24.07
C GLY A 158 0.99 7.16 22.53
N ARG A 159 -0.18 7.54 22.01
CA ARG A 159 -0.39 7.81 20.58
C ARG A 159 -0.08 9.28 20.33
N LYS A 160 0.88 9.55 19.43
CA LYS A 160 1.30 10.91 19.10
C LYS A 160 0.92 11.24 17.67
N ASP A 161 0.46 12.47 17.45
CA ASP A 161 0.30 13.05 16.12
C ASP A 161 1.63 13.65 15.61
N LEU A 162 1.67 14.08 14.34
CA LEU A 162 2.89 14.65 13.70
C LEU A 162 3.51 15.83 14.48
N ASP A 163 2.68 16.58 15.22
CA ASP A 163 3.12 17.73 16.01
C ASP A 163 3.59 17.34 17.43
N GLY A 164 3.67 16.05 17.73
CA GLY A 164 4.05 15.52 19.04
C GLY A 164 2.96 15.60 20.11
N ALA A 165 1.81 16.17 19.78
CA ALA A 165 0.63 16.22 20.63
C ALA A 165 0.08 14.81 20.89
N LEU A 166 -0.35 14.55 22.12
CA LEU A 166 -1.04 13.31 22.47
C LEU A 166 -2.44 13.34 21.83
N VAL A 167 -2.79 12.26 21.14
CA VAL A 167 -4.14 12.07 20.62
C VAL A 167 -5.01 11.66 21.80
N GLU A 168 -5.99 12.49 22.17
CA GLU A 168 -6.99 12.14 23.19
C GLU A 168 -7.77 10.89 22.75
N LYS A 169 -8.02 10.00 23.71
CA LYS A 169 -8.74 8.74 23.52
C LYS A 169 -10.23 8.96 23.29
#